data_AF-A0A7C5U9Z2-F1
#
_entry.id   AF-A0A7C5U9Z2-F1
#
_cell.length_a   1.000
_cell.length_b   1.000
_cell.length_c   1.000
_cell.angle_alpha   90.00
_cell.angle_beta   90.00
_cell.angle_gamma   90.00
#
_symmetry.space_group_name_H-M   'P 1'
#
loop_
_entity.id
_entity.type
_entity.pdbx_description
1 polymer ?
#
loop_
_entity_poly.entity_id
_entity_poly.type
_entity_poly.pdbx_seq_one_letter_code
_entity_poly.pdbx_strand_id
1 'polypeptide(L)'
;MCKNLKNTAILAKGTRVRWHVVAILWLTFLVFVNLWVLRAELYTGASNIAGGNPPVPVLLGLTLLIPIRGYFGLNEKELLSFYILSCFSIIPLTYGGVRSFFPSLTVLPYYATPDNMFKEFWAALPDWWAPKDFAIIRGFFEGANGRVPWSEWLFPLSLWSIFFVSLWAIGCGISWLFAQRWINVEKLNFPLAQMPIQMICREKGFFTLPLSWVGMVIGALPTSLMMLTSLFKPVRRFWDLAPFFSERPLSALRPLMIFPLMEGIGFGYLVTQEVLFSVWFFYFILKLFAVMTIGVFG
;
A
#
# COMPACT_ATOMS: atom_id res chain seq x y z
N MET A 1 -6.18 -26.59 0.21
CA MET A 1 -6.34 -25.76 -1.00
C MET A 1 -7.70 -26.10 -1.58
N CYS A 2 -8.71 -25.26 -1.34
CA CYS A 2 -10.11 -25.40 -1.78
C CYS A 2 -10.34 -26.66 -2.63
N LYS A 3 -10.65 -27.80 -1.99
CA LYS A 3 -10.93 -29.05 -2.72
C LYS A 3 -12.12 -28.72 -3.62
N ASN A 4 -11.84 -28.45 -4.89
CA ASN A 4 -12.71 -27.90 -5.93
C ASN A 4 -12.58 -26.40 -6.30
N LEU A 5 -11.37 -25.91 -6.58
CA LEU A 5 -11.23 -24.89 -7.65
C LEU A 5 -11.64 -25.44 -9.04
N LYS A 6 -11.80 -26.77 -9.17
CA LYS A 6 -12.48 -27.43 -10.31
C LYS A 6 -14.00 -27.27 -10.32
N ASN A 7 -14.62 -26.80 -9.22
CA ASN A 7 -16.01 -26.37 -9.25
C ASN A 7 -16.08 -24.86 -9.51
N THR A 8 -15.81 -24.48 -10.76
CA THR A 8 -16.43 -23.31 -11.38
C THR A 8 -17.97 -23.27 -11.18
N ALA A 9 -18.57 -24.37 -10.70
CA ALA A 9 -19.94 -24.47 -10.22
C ALA A 9 -20.30 -23.65 -8.95
N ILE A 10 -19.35 -23.27 -8.08
CA ILE A 10 -19.69 -22.40 -6.91
C ILE A 10 -19.89 -20.95 -7.37
N LEU A 11 -19.20 -20.52 -8.44
CA LEU A 11 -19.49 -19.28 -9.14
C LEU A 11 -20.77 -19.36 -10.01
N ALA A 12 -21.30 -20.58 -10.24
CA ALA A 12 -22.45 -20.84 -11.12
C ALA A 12 -23.83 -20.69 -10.46
N LYS A 13 -23.91 -20.47 -9.13
CA LYS A 13 -25.19 -20.04 -8.54
C LYS A 13 -25.39 -18.57 -8.91
N GLY A 14 -26.31 -18.32 -9.85
CA GLY A 14 -26.63 -17.06 -10.53
C GLY A 14 -27.06 -15.89 -9.63
N THR A 15 -26.19 -15.50 -8.71
CA THR A 15 -26.32 -14.29 -7.89
C THR A 15 -25.53 -13.20 -8.59
N ARG A 16 -26.26 -12.25 -9.15
CA ARG A 16 -25.72 -11.05 -9.77
C ARG A 16 -25.09 -10.17 -8.69
N VAL A 17 -23.90 -9.63 -8.94
CA VAL A 17 -23.25 -8.67 -8.04
C VAL A 17 -24.08 -7.40 -8.02
N ARG A 18 -24.51 -6.95 -6.84
CA ARG A 18 -25.17 -5.65 -6.67
C ARG A 18 -24.10 -4.57 -6.59
N TRP A 19 -23.68 -4.08 -7.76
CA TRP A 19 -22.61 -3.07 -7.85
C TRP A 19 -22.87 -1.81 -7.03
N HIS A 20 -24.12 -1.38 -6.89
CA HIS A 20 -24.48 -0.24 -6.04
C HIS A 20 -24.17 -0.50 -4.56
N VAL A 21 -24.43 -1.71 -4.04
CA VAL A 21 -24.09 -2.08 -2.66
C VAL A 21 -22.58 -2.11 -2.47
N VAL A 22 -21.86 -2.74 -3.40
CA VAL A 22 -20.40 -2.80 -3.36
C VAL A 22 -19.80 -1.40 -3.41
N ALA A 23 -20.30 -0.53 -4.28
CA ALA A 23 -19.84 0.84 -4.41
C ALA A 23 -20.09 1.66 -3.14
N ILE A 24 -21.27 1.54 -2.51
CA ILE A 24 -21.56 2.23 -1.24
C ILE A 24 -20.62 1.73 -0.14
N LEU A 25 -20.48 0.42 0.03
CA LEU A 25 -19.59 -0.15 1.05
C LEU A 25 -18.13 0.26 0.83
N TRP A 26 -17.67 0.22 -0.42
CA TRP A 26 -16.33 0.61 -0.80
C TRP A 26 -16.09 2.11 -0.58
N LEU A 27 -17.00 2.99 -1.01
CA LEU A 27 -16.88 4.44 -0.79
C LEU A 27 -16.89 4.80 0.69
N THR A 28 -17.78 4.20 1.48
CA THR A 28 -17.82 4.42 2.94
C THR A 28 -16.51 3.97 3.59
N PHE A 29 -16.02 2.78 3.21
CA PHE A 29 -14.73 2.27 3.67
C PHE A 29 -13.58 3.22 3.28
N LEU A 30 -13.56 3.73 2.05
CA LEU A 30 -12.52 4.65 1.60
C LEU A 30 -12.52 5.96 2.36
N VAL A 31 -13.67 6.57 2.62
CA VAL A 31 -13.75 7.80 3.42
C VAL A 31 -13.18 7.55 4.81
N PHE A 32 -13.59 6.46 5.46
CA PHE A 32 -13.09 6.11 6.79
C PHE A 32 -11.57 5.87 6.80
N VAL A 33 -11.06 5.07 5.86
CA VAL A 33 -9.62 4.78 5.75
C VAL A 33 -8.82 6.05 5.42
N ASN A 34 -9.33 6.95 4.59
CA ASN A 34 -8.67 8.22 4.30
C ASN A 34 -8.54 9.08 5.55
N LEU A 35 -9.61 9.24 6.32
CA LEU A 35 -9.58 10.00 7.57
C LEU A 35 -8.63 9.34 8.58
N TRP A 36 -8.63 8.02 8.63
CA TRP A 36 -7.75 7.25 9.48
C TRP A 36 -6.27 7.46 9.11
N VAL A 37 -5.92 7.27 7.84
CA VAL A 37 -4.56 7.48 7.30
C VAL A 37 -4.10 8.92 7.48
N LEU A 38 -4.97 9.89 7.20
CA LEU A 38 -4.67 11.31 7.36
C LEU A 38 -4.22 11.58 8.80
N ARG A 39 -4.95 11.06 9.79
CA ARG A 39 -4.65 11.30 11.20
C ARG A 39 -3.48 10.47 11.72
N ALA A 40 -3.42 9.20 11.36
CA ALA A 40 -2.49 8.22 11.91
C ALA A 40 -1.14 8.17 11.19
N GLU A 41 -1.12 8.53 9.91
CA GLU A 41 0.08 8.52 9.09
C GLU A 41 0.52 9.94 8.74
N LEU A 42 -0.32 10.73 8.05
CA LEU A 42 0.13 11.98 7.45
C LEU A 42 0.40 13.08 8.48
N TYR A 43 -0.45 13.23 9.50
CA TYR A 43 -0.26 14.23 10.54
C TYR A 43 0.81 13.84 11.58
N THR A 44 0.78 12.61 12.07
CA THR A 44 1.66 12.21 13.19
C THR A 44 2.96 11.54 12.73
N GLY A 45 3.03 11.05 11.49
CA GLY A 45 4.17 10.31 10.95
C GLY A 45 4.43 8.95 11.62
N ALA A 46 3.60 8.58 12.61
CA ALA A 46 3.94 7.54 13.57
C ALA A 46 3.62 6.12 13.10
N SER A 47 2.59 5.97 12.25
CA SER A 47 2.17 4.67 11.74
C SER A 47 2.15 4.64 10.21
N ASN A 48 2.21 3.44 9.64
CA ASN A 48 2.02 3.18 8.21
C ASN A 48 1.23 1.90 8.05
N ILE A 49 -0.05 2.06 8.33
CA ILE A 49 -1.03 0.99 8.45
C ILE A 49 -1.35 0.45 7.06
N ALA A 50 -1.28 1.31 6.05
CA ALA A 50 -1.61 0.96 4.67
C ALA A 50 -0.43 0.47 3.81
N GLY A 51 0.79 0.48 4.33
CA GLY A 51 1.99 0.11 3.57
C GLY A 51 2.20 -1.39 3.40
N GLY A 52 1.46 -2.24 4.12
CA GLY A 52 1.54 -3.69 4.04
C GLY A 52 0.78 -4.27 2.83
N ASN A 53 1.24 -5.41 2.32
CA ASN A 53 0.53 -6.20 1.30
C ASN A 53 0.34 -7.64 1.81
N PRO A 54 -0.90 -8.13 1.99
CA PRO A 54 -2.18 -7.46 1.77
C PRO A 54 -2.40 -6.28 2.74
N PRO A 55 -3.14 -5.23 2.32
CA PRO A 55 -3.29 -4.04 3.16
C PRO A 55 -4.11 -4.33 4.42
N VAL A 56 -3.51 -4.07 5.58
CA VAL A 56 -4.13 -4.31 6.90
C VAL A 56 -5.52 -3.65 7.02
N PRO A 57 -5.74 -2.39 6.57
CA PRO A 57 -7.07 -1.77 6.64
C PRO A 57 -8.11 -2.52 5.81
N VAL A 58 -7.71 -3.10 4.67
CA VAL A 58 -8.62 -3.85 3.79
C VAL A 58 -9.00 -5.18 4.44
N LEU A 59 -8.03 -5.87 5.06
CA LEU A 59 -8.30 -7.08 5.83
C LEU A 59 -9.19 -6.78 7.04
N LEU A 60 -8.95 -5.69 7.76
CA LEU A 60 -9.83 -5.23 8.85
C LEU A 60 -11.25 -4.95 8.33
N GLY A 61 -11.38 -4.26 7.21
CA GLY A 61 -12.68 -4.01 6.56
C GLY A 61 -13.42 -5.31 6.25
N LEU A 62 -12.73 -6.31 5.69
CA LEU A 62 -13.31 -7.64 5.48
C LEU A 62 -13.72 -8.31 6.80
N THR A 63 -12.85 -8.31 7.82
CA THR A 63 -13.13 -8.89 9.13
C THR A 63 -14.40 -8.29 9.75
N LEU A 64 -14.58 -6.98 9.63
CA LEU A 64 -15.76 -6.27 10.12
C LEU A 64 -17.02 -6.54 9.30
N LEU A 65 -16.89 -6.77 7.98
CA LEU A 65 -18.02 -7.08 7.10
C LEU A 65 -18.54 -8.51 7.28
N ILE A 66 -17.69 -9.47 7.65
CA ILE A 66 -18.07 -10.89 7.83
C ILE A 66 -19.25 -11.11 8.80
N PRO A 67 -19.26 -10.57 10.04
CA PRO A 67 -20.37 -10.78 10.97
C PRO A 67 -21.67 -10.13 10.51
N ILE A 68 -21.61 -8.96 9.87
CA ILE A 68 -22.78 -8.21 9.39
C ILE A 68 -23.25 -8.64 8.00
N ARG A 69 -22.51 -9.52 7.31
CA ARG A 69 -22.82 -9.96 5.95
C ARG A 69 -24.21 -10.58 5.83
N GLY A 70 -24.68 -11.28 6.86
CA GLY A 70 -26.01 -11.90 6.90
C GLY A 70 -27.14 -10.87 6.94
N TYR A 71 -26.91 -9.75 7.64
CA TYR A 71 -27.86 -8.66 7.77
C TYR A 71 -28.06 -7.91 6.44
N PHE A 72 -26.96 -7.65 5.73
CA PHE A 72 -26.98 -6.97 4.42
C PHE A 72 -27.18 -7.92 3.22
N GLY A 73 -27.34 -9.23 3.48
CA GLY A 73 -27.44 -10.27 2.46
C GLY A 73 -26.23 -10.30 1.50
N LEU A 74 -25.02 -9.98 2.00
CA LEU A 74 -23.82 -9.89 1.17
C LEU A 74 -23.36 -11.25 0.71
N ASN A 75 -23.10 -11.35 -0.60
CA ASN A 75 -22.62 -12.58 -1.21
C ASN A 75 -21.09 -12.61 -1.34
N GLU A 76 -20.53 -13.80 -1.59
CA GLU A 76 -19.09 -14.01 -1.73
C GLU A 76 -18.48 -13.16 -2.85
N LYS A 77 -19.19 -13.05 -3.98
CA LYS A 77 -18.77 -12.21 -5.12
C LYS A 77 -18.72 -10.72 -4.76
N GLU A 78 -19.63 -10.26 -3.90
CA GLU A 78 -19.69 -8.85 -3.46
C GLU A 78 -18.53 -8.53 -2.51
N LEU A 79 -18.26 -9.42 -1.56
CA LEU A 79 -17.11 -9.29 -0.65
C LEU A 79 -15.77 -9.39 -1.39
N LEU A 80 -15.66 -10.27 -2.39
CA LEU A 80 -14.47 -10.37 -3.22
C LEU A 80 -14.28 -9.11 -4.07
N SER A 81 -15.35 -8.56 -4.64
CA SER A 81 -15.30 -7.30 -5.40
C SER A 81 -14.87 -6.14 -4.50
N PHE A 82 -15.44 -6.04 -3.31
CA PHE A 82 -15.04 -5.07 -2.29
C PHE A 82 -13.55 -5.20 -1.95
N TYR A 83 -13.06 -6.41 -1.70
CA TYR A 83 -11.65 -6.67 -1.37
C TYR A 83 -10.72 -6.19 -2.48
N ILE A 84 -10.98 -6.59 -3.72
CA ILE A 84 -10.16 -6.24 -4.89
C ILE A 84 -10.13 -4.73 -5.07
N LEU A 85 -11.29 -4.06 -5.09
CA LEU A 85 -11.39 -2.61 -5.24
C LEU A 85 -10.64 -1.87 -4.12
N SER A 86 -10.79 -2.33 -2.88
CA SER A 86 -10.14 -1.72 -1.72
C SER A 86 -8.62 -1.87 -1.74
N CYS A 87 -8.09 -3.03 -2.16
CA CYS A 87 -6.65 -3.25 -2.32
C CYS A 87 -6.01 -2.27 -3.31
N PHE A 88 -6.71 -1.94 -4.40
CA PHE A 88 -6.19 -0.97 -5.36
C PHE A 88 -6.30 0.47 -4.89
N SER A 89 -7.39 0.78 -4.19
CA SER A 89 -7.68 2.13 -3.77
C SER A 89 -6.78 2.65 -2.65
N ILE A 90 -6.13 1.76 -1.90
CA ILE A 90 -5.33 2.13 -0.73
C ILE A 90 -3.92 2.62 -1.09
N ILE A 91 -3.39 2.20 -2.24
CA ILE A 91 -2.05 2.53 -2.73
C ILE A 91 -1.82 4.06 -2.84
N PRO A 92 -2.71 4.85 -3.48
CA PRO A 92 -2.52 6.30 -3.57
C PRO A 92 -2.73 7.03 -2.23
N LEU A 93 -3.33 6.41 -1.22
CA LEU A 93 -3.71 7.12 0.00
C LEU A 93 -2.52 7.45 0.91
N THR A 94 -1.40 6.73 0.77
CA THR A 94 -0.40 6.66 1.86
C THR A 94 1.00 7.04 1.38
N TYR A 95 1.98 6.14 1.53
CA TYR A 95 3.36 6.40 1.14
C TYR A 95 3.50 6.57 -0.38
N GLY A 96 2.88 5.67 -1.16
CA GLY A 96 3.02 5.67 -2.62
C GLY A 96 2.48 6.94 -3.27
N GLY A 97 1.29 7.40 -2.86
CA GLY A 97 0.70 8.63 -3.37
C GLY A 97 1.21 9.88 -2.64
N VAL A 98 0.58 10.23 -1.51
CA VAL A 98 0.76 11.52 -0.82
C VAL A 98 2.21 11.81 -0.43
N ARG A 99 2.97 10.81 0.03
CA ARG A 99 4.35 11.04 0.53
C ARG A 99 5.44 10.91 -0.53
N SER A 100 5.15 10.28 -1.67
CA SER A 100 6.18 10.02 -2.71
C SER A 100 5.79 10.63 -4.04
N PHE A 101 4.66 10.21 -4.61
CA PHE A 101 4.22 10.65 -5.93
C PHE A 101 3.96 12.15 -5.98
N PHE A 102 3.15 12.72 -5.10
CA PHE A 102 2.84 14.16 -5.16
C PHE A 102 4.08 15.05 -4.99
N PRO A 103 4.98 14.81 -4.00
CA PRO A 103 6.25 15.52 -3.94
C PRO A 103 7.11 15.33 -5.20
N SER A 104 7.15 14.14 -5.81
CA SER A 104 7.94 13.95 -7.05
C SER A 104 7.45 14.80 -8.22
N LEU A 105 6.17 15.21 -8.22
CA LEU A 105 5.63 16.11 -9.23
C LEU A 105 6.11 17.56 -9.07
N THR A 106 6.43 17.97 -7.84
CA THR A 106 6.58 19.37 -7.45
C THR A 106 7.95 19.72 -6.85
N VAL A 107 8.79 18.71 -6.57
CA VAL A 107 10.09 18.87 -5.88
C VAL A 107 11.06 19.74 -6.67
N LEU A 108 11.10 19.62 -8.00
CA LEU A 108 12.07 20.31 -8.85
C LEU A 108 11.96 21.84 -8.73
N PRO A 109 10.80 22.48 -8.97
CA PRO A 109 10.68 23.93 -8.87
C PRO A 109 10.80 24.43 -7.42
N TYR A 110 10.36 23.64 -6.43
CA TYR A 110 10.40 24.06 -5.02
C TYR A 110 11.81 24.04 -4.41
N TYR A 111 12.63 23.03 -4.73
CA TYR A 111 14.00 22.89 -4.22
C TYR A 111 15.08 23.34 -5.24
N ALA A 112 14.71 24.13 -6.25
CA ALA A 112 15.66 24.59 -7.25
C ALA A 112 16.73 25.52 -6.66
N THR A 113 18.00 25.15 -6.80
CA THR A 113 19.16 25.98 -6.46
C THR A 113 20.02 26.21 -7.71
N PRO A 114 20.92 27.20 -7.72
CA PRO A 114 21.81 27.42 -8.86
C PRO A 114 22.69 26.20 -9.21
N ASP A 115 22.98 25.35 -8.22
CA ASP A 115 23.94 24.24 -8.37
C ASP A 115 23.30 22.91 -8.81
N ASN A 116 21.97 22.76 -8.75
CA ASN A 116 21.31 21.46 -8.93
C ASN A 116 20.60 21.27 -10.29
N MET A 117 20.64 22.27 -11.17
CA MET A 117 19.99 22.27 -12.49
C MET A 117 18.49 21.93 -12.50
N PHE A 118 17.78 22.06 -11.37
CA PHE A 118 16.37 21.66 -11.29
C PHE A 118 15.45 22.56 -12.13
N LYS A 119 15.86 23.80 -12.42
CA LYS A 119 15.08 24.71 -13.28
C LYS A 119 15.05 24.21 -14.72
N GLU A 120 16.18 23.72 -15.21
CA GLU A 120 16.36 23.16 -16.53
C GLU A 120 15.55 21.87 -16.67
N PHE A 121 15.60 20.99 -15.67
CA PHE A 121 14.75 19.79 -15.64
C PHE A 121 13.26 20.14 -15.59
N TRP A 122 12.87 21.11 -14.78
CA TRP A 122 11.48 21.57 -14.72
C TRP A 122 10.98 22.15 -16.06
N ALA A 123 11.85 22.88 -16.77
CA ALA A 123 11.55 23.42 -18.09
C ALA A 123 11.41 22.33 -19.17
N ALA A 124 12.11 21.20 -19.02
CA ALA A 124 12.00 20.06 -19.93
C ALA A 124 10.74 19.20 -19.69
N LEU A 125 10.07 19.35 -18.55
CA LEU A 125 8.87 18.58 -18.23
C LEU A 125 7.64 19.11 -18.98
N PRO A 126 6.75 18.22 -19.44
CA PRO A 126 5.57 18.60 -20.19
C PRO A 126 4.62 19.46 -19.35
N ASP A 127 3.81 20.28 -20.03
CA ASP A 127 2.95 21.26 -19.36
C ASP A 127 1.87 20.62 -18.48
N TRP A 128 1.47 19.40 -18.79
CA TRP A 128 0.48 18.65 -18.03
C TRP A 128 1.02 17.96 -16.78
N TRP A 129 2.34 17.99 -16.53
CA TRP A 129 2.98 17.22 -15.46
C TRP A 129 2.45 17.57 -14.06
N ALA A 130 2.34 18.87 -13.77
CA ALA A 130 1.88 19.46 -12.52
C ALA A 130 1.49 20.94 -12.78
N PRO A 131 0.79 21.61 -11.84
CA PRO A 131 0.50 23.04 -11.97
C PRO A 131 1.80 23.85 -12.19
N LYS A 132 1.79 24.77 -13.16
CA LYS A 132 2.99 25.56 -13.51
C LYS A 132 3.19 26.80 -12.63
N ASP A 133 2.13 27.30 -12.00
CA ASP A 133 2.23 28.43 -11.07
C ASP A 133 2.97 28.01 -9.80
N PHE A 134 4.12 28.66 -9.57
CA PHE A 134 4.95 28.44 -8.41
C PHE A 134 4.21 28.72 -7.09
N ALA A 135 3.27 29.65 -7.05
CA ALA A 135 2.48 29.92 -5.85
C ALA A 135 1.65 28.71 -5.40
N ILE A 136 1.14 27.93 -6.36
CA ILE A 136 0.38 26.70 -6.09
C ILE A 136 1.30 25.60 -5.56
N ILE A 137 2.46 25.43 -6.20
CA ILE A 137 3.48 24.47 -5.79
C ILE A 137 3.98 24.80 -4.38
N ARG A 138 4.26 26.07 -4.10
CA ARG A 138 4.66 26.54 -2.78
C ARG A 138 3.57 26.26 -1.75
N GLY A 139 2.30 26.53 -2.09
CA GLY A 139 1.15 26.20 -1.24
C GLY A 139 0.99 24.71 -0.96
N PHE A 140 1.45 23.83 -1.84
CA PHE A 140 1.47 22.37 -1.58
C PHE A 140 2.45 22.00 -0.46
N PHE A 141 3.63 22.62 -0.40
CA PHE A 141 4.65 22.34 0.60
C PHE A 141 4.46 23.11 1.91
N GLU A 142 4.16 24.41 1.82
CA GLU A 142 4.05 25.31 2.98
C GLU A 142 2.64 25.32 3.59
N GLY A 143 1.67 24.76 2.89
CA GLY A 143 0.25 24.80 3.24
C GLY A 143 -0.49 25.91 2.50
N ALA A 144 -1.62 25.55 1.87
CA ALA A 144 -2.52 26.52 1.26
C ALA A 144 -3.34 27.24 2.34
N ASN A 145 -3.86 28.44 2.04
CA ASN A 145 -4.73 29.25 2.91
C ASN A 145 -6.13 28.63 3.14
N GLY A 146 -6.21 27.32 3.42
CA GLY A 146 -7.43 26.57 3.69
C GLY A 146 -8.22 26.10 2.47
N ARG A 147 -7.80 26.44 1.23
CA ARG A 147 -8.46 25.99 0.00
C ARG A 147 -7.47 25.36 -0.97
N VAL A 148 -7.80 24.16 -1.44
CA VAL A 148 -7.04 23.47 -2.49
C VAL A 148 -7.44 24.04 -3.85
N PRO A 149 -6.49 24.50 -4.69
CA PRO A 149 -6.78 25.04 -6.02
C PRO A 149 -7.08 23.90 -7.01
N TRP A 150 -8.27 23.30 -6.88
CA TRP A 150 -8.65 22.14 -7.68
C TRP A 150 -8.67 22.41 -9.18
N SER A 151 -8.99 23.62 -9.64
CA SER A 151 -8.98 23.97 -11.06
C SER A 151 -7.63 23.69 -11.73
N GLU A 152 -6.55 23.93 -11.00
CA GLU A 152 -5.17 23.82 -11.49
C GLU A 152 -4.64 22.39 -11.38
N TRP A 153 -5.12 21.64 -10.39
CA TRP A 153 -4.72 20.25 -10.15
C TRP A 153 -5.55 19.23 -10.95
N LEU A 154 -6.82 19.52 -11.26
CA LEU A 154 -7.71 18.55 -11.90
C LEU A 154 -7.16 18.05 -13.25
N PHE A 155 -6.60 18.94 -14.06
CA PHE A 155 -6.06 18.56 -15.36
C PHE A 155 -4.84 17.62 -15.24
N PRO A 156 -3.74 17.98 -14.54
CA PRO A 156 -2.63 17.05 -14.29
C PRO A 156 -3.06 15.74 -13.63
N LEU A 157 -3.90 15.80 -12.60
CA LEU A 157 -4.35 14.61 -11.87
C LEU A 157 -5.23 13.70 -12.71
N SER A 158 -6.00 14.24 -13.66
CA SER A 158 -6.79 13.42 -14.57
C SER A 158 -5.90 12.57 -15.48
N LEU A 159 -4.82 13.15 -16.03
CA LEU A 159 -3.88 12.45 -16.90
C LEU A 159 -3.09 11.40 -16.15
N TRP A 160 -2.62 11.72 -14.95
CA TRP A 160 -1.98 10.74 -14.06
C TRP A 160 -2.94 9.63 -13.64
N SER A 161 -4.21 9.96 -13.38
CA SER A 161 -5.23 8.95 -13.06
C SER A 161 -5.47 8.01 -14.24
N ILE A 162 -5.55 8.53 -15.47
CA ILE A 162 -5.63 7.72 -16.68
C ILE A 162 -4.41 6.79 -16.78
N PHE A 163 -3.20 7.33 -16.60
CA PHE A 163 -1.97 6.54 -16.63
C PHE A 163 -1.99 5.39 -15.61
N PHE A 164 -2.34 5.66 -14.34
CA PHE A 164 -2.39 4.63 -13.30
C PHE A 164 -3.49 3.60 -13.54
N VAL A 165 -4.66 4.02 -14.03
CA VAL A 165 -5.74 3.09 -14.40
C VAL A 165 -5.33 2.21 -15.58
N SER A 166 -4.62 2.76 -16.57
CA SER A 166 -4.08 1.99 -17.70
C SER A 166 -3.00 1.01 -17.24
N LEU A 167 -2.06 1.45 -16.40
CA LEU A 167 -1.01 0.61 -15.82
C LEU A 167 -1.62 -0.56 -15.03
N TRP A 168 -2.68 -0.27 -14.27
CA TRP A 168 -3.45 -1.26 -13.56
C TRP A 168 -4.13 -2.26 -14.50
N ALA A 169 -4.82 -1.77 -15.54
CA ALA A 169 -5.48 -2.62 -16.52
C ALA A 169 -4.49 -3.56 -17.23
N ILE A 170 -3.27 -3.09 -17.53
CA ILE A 170 -2.19 -3.91 -18.07
C ILE A 170 -1.79 -4.99 -17.07
N GLY A 171 -1.56 -4.64 -15.79
CA GLY A 171 -1.21 -5.62 -14.76
C GLY A 171 -2.27 -6.69 -14.56
N CYS A 172 -3.55 -6.31 -14.56
CA CYS A 172 -4.68 -7.24 -14.55
C CYS A 172 -4.74 -8.10 -15.82
N GLY A 173 -4.48 -7.52 -16.99
CA GLY A 173 -4.42 -8.24 -18.27
C GLY A 173 -3.31 -9.30 -18.30
N ILE A 174 -2.10 -8.94 -17.86
CA ILE A 174 -0.99 -9.89 -17.72
C ILE A 174 -1.38 -10.99 -16.73
N SER A 175 -1.89 -10.62 -15.56
CA SER A 175 -2.31 -11.59 -14.55
C SER A 175 -3.37 -12.54 -15.11
N TRP A 176 -4.32 -12.04 -15.91
CA TRP A 176 -5.35 -12.84 -16.57
C TRP A 176 -4.76 -13.82 -17.60
N LEU A 177 -3.83 -13.35 -18.45
CA LEU A 177 -3.17 -14.18 -19.46
C LEU A 177 -2.38 -15.33 -18.83
N PHE A 178 -1.66 -15.05 -17.75
CA PHE A 178 -0.82 -16.05 -17.08
C PHE A 178 -1.56 -16.85 -16.00
N ALA A 179 -2.73 -16.40 -15.53
CA ALA A 179 -3.48 -17.04 -14.44
C ALA A 179 -3.67 -18.54 -14.68
N GLN A 180 -4.07 -18.93 -15.90
CA GLN A 180 -4.31 -20.33 -16.23
C GLN A 180 -3.02 -21.17 -16.13
N ARG A 181 -1.89 -20.62 -16.57
CA ARG A 181 -0.59 -21.29 -16.52
C ARG A 181 -0.07 -21.37 -15.09
N TRP A 182 -0.09 -20.26 -14.36
CA TRP A 182 0.32 -20.20 -12.96
C TRP A 182 -0.49 -21.15 -12.08
N ILE A 183 -1.80 -21.21 -12.27
CA ILE A 183 -2.68 -22.06 -11.45
C ILE A 183 -2.56 -23.54 -11.82
N ASN A 184 -2.61 -23.89 -13.11
CA ASN A 184 -2.76 -25.30 -13.51
C ASN A 184 -1.43 -26.00 -13.82
N VAL A 185 -0.47 -25.28 -14.41
CA VAL A 185 0.80 -25.85 -14.85
C VAL A 185 1.85 -25.68 -13.75
N GLU A 186 2.11 -24.44 -13.36
CA GLU A 186 3.17 -24.10 -12.40
C GLU A 186 2.72 -24.29 -10.95
N LYS A 187 1.41 -24.43 -10.72
CA LYS A 187 0.79 -24.61 -9.40
C LYS A 187 1.32 -23.60 -8.39
N LEU A 188 1.48 -22.36 -8.84
CA LEU A 188 2.00 -21.27 -8.04
C LEU A 188 1.08 -21.09 -6.82
N ASN A 189 1.68 -21.13 -5.64
CA ASN A 189 0.96 -20.81 -4.43
C ASN A 189 0.78 -19.29 -4.36
N PHE A 190 -0.41 -18.84 -3.98
CA PHE A 190 -0.73 -17.43 -3.75
C PHE A 190 -1.02 -17.18 -2.25
N PRO A 191 -0.03 -17.26 -1.35
CA PRO A 191 -0.28 -17.23 0.10
C PRO A 191 -1.04 -15.98 0.55
N LEU A 192 -0.72 -14.83 -0.02
CA LEU A 192 -1.36 -13.55 0.31
C LEU A 192 -2.84 -13.50 -0.08
N ALA A 193 -3.25 -14.25 -1.10
CA ALA A 193 -4.65 -14.35 -1.53
C ALA A 193 -5.43 -15.40 -0.72
N GLN A 194 -4.76 -16.37 -0.07
CA GLN A 194 -5.43 -17.45 0.66
C GLN A 194 -6.24 -16.93 1.84
N MET A 195 -5.66 -16.02 2.64
CA MET A 195 -6.32 -15.43 3.80
C MET A 195 -7.66 -14.76 3.45
N PRO A 196 -7.73 -13.76 2.54
CA PRO A 196 -8.99 -13.12 2.20
C PRO A 196 -9.98 -14.08 1.52
N ILE A 197 -9.51 -15.06 0.73
CA ILE A 197 -10.41 -16.07 0.14
C ILE A 197 -11.06 -16.94 1.22
N GLN A 198 -10.30 -17.39 2.23
CA GLN A 198 -10.83 -18.18 3.35
C GLN A 198 -11.85 -17.39 4.18
N MET A 199 -11.60 -16.09 4.39
CA MET A 199 -12.54 -15.16 5.03
C MET A 199 -13.88 -15.09 4.30
N ILE A 200 -13.84 -15.01 2.97
CA ILE A 200 -15.02 -14.81 2.12
C ILE A 200 -15.83 -16.12 2.01
N CYS A 201 -15.17 -17.23 1.68
CA CYS A 201 -15.80 -18.51 1.33
C CYS A 201 -16.29 -19.35 2.53
N ARG A 202 -16.24 -18.83 3.77
CA ARG A 202 -16.68 -19.55 4.99
C ARG A 202 -16.08 -20.96 5.12
N GLU A 203 -14.79 -21.14 4.81
CA GLU A 203 -14.13 -22.40 5.18
C GLU A 203 -14.12 -22.51 6.73
N LYS A 204 -14.80 -23.53 7.27
CA LYS A 204 -14.78 -23.82 8.71
C LYS A 204 -13.33 -24.13 9.11
N GLY A 205 -12.72 -23.31 9.96
CA GLY A 205 -11.34 -23.51 10.36
C GLY A 205 -10.74 -22.30 11.03
N PHE A 206 -10.13 -21.40 10.27
CA PHE A 206 -9.23 -20.39 10.83
C PHE A 206 -9.98 -19.32 11.65
N PHE A 207 -10.99 -18.66 11.11
CA PHE A 207 -11.69 -17.54 11.78
C PHE A 207 -12.69 -17.98 12.87
N THR A 208 -12.97 -19.29 12.95
CA THR A 208 -13.81 -19.86 14.01
C THR A 208 -13.03 -20.19 15.27
N LEU A 209 -11.69 -20.27 15.19
CA LEU A 209 -10.83 -20.58 16.33
C LEU A 209 -10.53 -19.31 17.13
N PRO A 210 -10.76 -19.30 18.46
CA PRO A 210 -10.41 -18.16 19.31
C PRO A 210 -8.93 -17.78 19.23
N LEU A 211 -8.04 -18.77 19.04
CA LEU A 211 -6.60 -18.56 18.94
C LEU A 211 -6.20 -17.67 17.75
N SER A 212 -6.92 -17.77 16.63
CA SER A 212 -6.68 -16.94 15.44
C SER A 212 -6.95 -15.47 15.74
N TRP A 213 -8.00 -15.17 16.52
CA TRP A 213 -8.32 -13.83 16.97
C TRP A 213 -7.27 -13.29 17.95
N VAL A 214 -6.75 -14.14 18.85
CA VAL A 214 -5.64 -13.77 19.74
C VAL A 214 -4.40 -13.40 18.92
N GLY A 215 -4.03 -14.21 17.92
CA GLY A 215 -2.91 -13.90 17.02
C GLY A 215 -3.10 -12.60 16.26
N MET A 216 -4.31 -12.32 15.75
CA MET A 216 -4.63 -11.05 15.09
C MET A 216 -4.51 -9.86 16.02
N VAL A 217 -5.02 -9.97 17.25
CA VAL A 217 -4.93 -8.90 18.25
C VAL A 217 -3.47 -8.66 18.61
N ILE A 218 -2.69 -9.71 18.87
CA ILE A 218 -1.24 -9.59 19.17
C ILE A 218 -0.49 -8.94 18.01
N GLY A 219 -0.75 -9.35 16.77
CA GLY A 219 -0.11 -8.78 15.58
C GLY A 219 -0.50 -7.33 15.31
N ALA A 220 -1.76 -6.97 15.54
CA ALA A 220 -2.27 -5.60 15.34
C ALA A 220 -1.93 -4.65 16.50
N LEU A 221 -1.64 -5.18 17.69
CA LEU A 221 -1.43 -4.40 18.91
C LEU A 221 -0.29 -3.38 18.79
N PRO A 222 0.93 -3.71 18.30
CA PRO A 222 2.02 -2.75 18.20
C PRO A 222 1.68 -1.55 17.32
N THR A 223 1.16 -1.79 16.11
CA THR A 223 0.77 -0.73 15.18
C THR A 223 -0.40 0.10 15.71
N SER A 224 -1.35 -0.54 16.40
CA SER A 224 -2.47 0.14 17.07
C SER A 224 -2.03 1.00 18.25
N LEU A 225 -1.07 0.52 19.06
CA LEU A 225 -0.51 1.26 20.19
C LEU A 225 0.36 2.42 19.71
N MET A 226 1.19 2.22 18.68
CA MET A 226 1.97 3.30 18.06
C MET A 226 1.05 4.39 17.52
N MET A 227 -0.04 4.00 16.86
CA MET A 227 -1.06 4.95 16.42
C MET A 227 -1.69 5.70 17.60
N LEU A 228 -2.17 4.99 18.62
CA LEU A 228 -2.84 5.61 19.77
C LEU A 228 -1.91 6.57 20.52
N THR A 229 -0.67 6.16 20.77
CA THR A 229 0.34 6.99 21.43
C THR A 229 0.72 8.20 20.59
N SER A 230 0.71 8.07 19.25
CA SER A 230 0.97 9.19 18.34
C SER A 230 -0.02 10.34 18.44
N LEU A 231 -1.23 10.09 18.93
CA LEU A 231 -2.22 11.14 19.17
C LEU A 231 -1.83 12.07 20.32
N PHE A 232 -0.99 11.60 21.25
CA PHE A 232 -0.57 12.34 22.43
C PHE A 232 0.88 12.81 22.36
N LYS A 233 1.78 12.03 21.76
CA LYS A 233 3.22 12.34 21.64
C LYS A 233 3.79 11.81 20.33
N PRO A 234 4.80 12.47 19.74
CA PRO A 234 5.52 11.93 18.58
C PRO A 234 6.16 10.58 18.92
N VAL A 235 5.95 9.57 18.07
CA VAL A 235 6.51 8.22 18.24
C VAL A 235 7.52 7.97 17.14
N ARG A 236 8.72 7.48 17.52
CA ARG A 236 9.72 7.04 16.54
C ARG A 236 9.29 5.72 15.93
N ARG A 237 9.08 5.72 14.61
CA ARG A 237 8.58 4.57 13.87
C ARG A 237 9.67 3.55 13.50
N PHE A 238 10.91 4.00 13.43
CA PHE A 238 12.04 3.16 13.05
C PHE A 238 13.21 3.42 13.98
N TRP A 239 14.08 2.42 14.06
CA TRP A 239 15.40 2.57 14.62
C TRP A 239 16.34 2.96 13.50
N ASP A 240 16.90 4.17 13.60
CA ASP A 240 17.90 4.63 12.68
C ASP A 240 19.27 4.14 13.14
N LEU A 241 19.90 3.28 12.33
CA LEU A 241 21.25 2.81 12.56
C LEU A 241 22.30 3.70 11.90
N ALA A 242 21.89 4.74 11.15
CA ALA A 242 22.82 5.66 10.52
C ALA A 242 23.90 6.21 11.48
N PRO A 243 23.61 6.56 12.76
CA PRO A 243 24.63 7.06 13.68
C PRO A 243 25.81 6.10 13.93
N PHE A 244 25.61 4.79 13.78
CA PHE A 244 26.67 3.79 13.96
C PHE A 244 27.63 3.70 12.76
N PHE A 245 27.25 4.27 11.60
CA PHE A 245 28.02 4.17 10.35
C PHE A 245 28.51 5.55 9.90
N SER A 246 29.38 6.19 10.70
CA SER A 246 29.82 7.58 10.46
C SER A 246 30.93 7.75 9.46
N GLU A 247 31.79 6.75 9.31
CA GLU A 247 32.99 6.85 8.51
C GLU A 247 32.83 6.13 7.16
N ARG A 248 33.50 6.66 6.12
CA ARG A 248 33.61 5.96 4.84
C ARG A 248 34.41 4.65 5.04
N PRO A 249 34.06 3.56 4.34
CA PRO A 249 33.05 3.48 3.28
C PRO A 249 31.62 3.17 3.80
N LEU A 250 31.48 2.82 5.08
CA LEU A 250 30.21 2.36 5.66
C LEU A 250 29.15 3.46 5.76
N SER A 251 29.55 4.74 5.73
CA SER A 251 28.64 5.88 5.64
C SER A 251 27.69 5.82 4.44
N ALA A 252 28.06 5.11 3.37
CA ALA A 252 27.18 4.87 2.22
C ALA A 252 25.99 3.94 2.50
N LEU A 253 25.97 3.25 3.65
CA LEU A 253 24.82 2.45 4.07
C LEU A 253 23.64 3.31 4.55
N ARG A 254 23.87 4.60 4.79
CA ARG A 254 22.88 5.57 5.28
C ARG A 254 21.86 5.95 4.18
N PRO A 255 20.56 6.05 4.48
CA PRO A 255 19.92 5.66 5.75
C PRO A 255 19.80 4.14 5.87
N LEU A 256 19.98 3.62 7.09
CA LEU A 256 19.73 2.23 7.44
C LEU A 256 18.69 2.19 8.57
N MET A 257 17.43 2.09 8.17
CA MET A 257 16.29 2.13 9.09
C MET A 257 15.72 0.73 9.30
N ILE A 258 15.56 0.33 10.56
CA ILE A 258 14.84 -0.90 10.93
C ILE A 258 13.44 -0.52 11.37
N PHE A 259 12.44 -1.08 10.69
CA PHE A 259 11.04 -0.92 11.07
C PHE A 259 10.54 -2.18 11.79
N PRO A 260 10.17 -2.11 13.07
CA PRO A 260 9.66 -3.26 13.81
C PRO A 260 8.18 -3.54 13.47
N LEU A 261 7.91 -4.04 12.25
CA LEU A 261 6.56 -4.43 11.82
C LEU A 261 6.26 -5.88 12.26
N MET A 262 5.52 -6.03 13.36
CA MET A 262 5.10 -7.35 13.84
C MET A 262 4.09 -8.02 12.89
N GLU A 263 3.26 -7.22 12.23
CA GLU A 263 2.40 -7.66 11.15
C GLU A 263 3.21 -8.21 9.96
N GLY A 264 4.37 -7.61 9.68
CA GLY A 264 5.27 -8.05 8.61
C GLY A 264 5.88 -9.43 8.92
N ILE A 265 6.21 -9.70 10.18
CA ILE A 265 6.67 -11.02 10.63
C ILE A 265 5.55 -12.06 10.45
N GLY A 266 4.31 -11.72 10.83
CA GLY A 266 3.15 -12.58 10.66
C GLY A 266 2.85 -12.90 9.19
N PHE A 267 2.91 -11.91 8.30
CA PHE A 267 2.77 -12.14 6.86
C PHE A 267 3.96 -12.90 6.27
N GLY A 268 5.17 -12.66 6.79
CA GLY A 268 6.39 -13.37 6.39
C GLY A 268 6.29 -14.89 6.58
N TYR A 269 5.57 -15.36 7.60
CA TYR A 269 5.30 -16.79 7.79
C TYR A 269 4.53 -17.42 6.61
N LEU A 270 3.69 -16.66 5.91
CA LEU A 270 2.95 -17.16 4.75
C LEU A 270 3.82 -17.21 3.48
N VAL A 271 4.94 -16.51 3.47
CA VAL A 271 5.83 -16.43 2.30
C VAL A 271 6.78 -17.63 2.28
N THR A 272 7.01 -18.19 1.10
CA THR A 272 7.97 -19.29 0.91
C THR A 272 9.39 -18.86 1.24
N GLN A 273 10.18 -19.78 1.82
CA GLN A 273 11.56 -19.50 2.24
C GLN A 273 12.46 -19.01 1.10
N GLU A 274 12.29 -19.52 -0.12
CA GLU A 274 13.06 -19.08 -1.31
C GLU A 274 12.83 -17.60 -1.65
N VAL A 275 11.59 -17.13 -1.51
CA VAL A 275 11.22 -15.73 -1.73
C VAL A 275 11.78 -14.86 -0.63
N LEU A 276 11.67 -15.29 0.63
CA LEU A 276 12.28 -14.57 1.76
C LEU A 276 13.81 -14.46 1.58
N PHE A 277 14.47 -15.56 1.23
CA PHE A 277 15.91 -15.58 0.93
C PHE A 277 16.25 -14.58 -0.18
N SER A 278 15.49 -14.61 -1.28
CA SER A 278 15.70 -13.69 -2.41
C SER A 278 15.61 -12.23 -1.99
N VAL A 279 14.59 -11.86 -1.20
CA VAL A 279 14.42 -10.49 -0.68
C VAL A 279 15.65 -10.05 0.11
N TRP A 280 16.13 -10.88 1.04
CA TRP A 280 17.33 -10.57 1.83
C TRP A 280 18.58 -10.50 0.97
N PHE A 281 18.78 -11.49 0.08
CA PHE A 281 19.94 -11.57 -0.79
C PHE A 281 20.07 -10.33 -1.70
N PHE A 282 19.00 -9.95 -2.40
CA PHE A 282 19.01 -8.77 -3.26
C PHE A 282 19.12 -7.47 -2.47
N TYR A 283 18.53 -7.39 -1.28
CA TYR A 283 18.72 -6.25 -0.39
C TYR A 283 20.19 -6.08 0.01
N PHE A 284 20.88 -7.16 0.38
CA PHE A 284 22.31 -7.12 0.69
C PHE A 284 23.15 -6.72 -0.53
N ILE A 285 22.83 -7.21 -1.73
CA ILE A 285 23.50 -6.78 -2.97
C ILE A 285 23.33 -5.28 -3.20
N LEU A 286 22.11 -4.73 -3.06
CA LEU A 286 21.87 -3.30 -3.21
C LEU A 286 22.70 -2.48 -2.21
N LYS A 287 22.80 -2.93 -0.96
CA LYS A 287 23.62 -2.28 0.07
C LYS A 287 25.12 -2.39 -0.23
N LEU A 288 25.59 -3.55 -0.70
CA LEU A 288 26.97 -3.72 -1.14
C LEU A 288 27.30 -2.78 -2.31
N PHE A 289 26.40 -2.65 -3.28
CA PHE A 289 26.57 -1.74 -4.41
C PHE A 289 26.67 -0.29 -3.95
N ALA A 290 25.82 0.14 -3.01
CA ALA A 290 25.90 1.48 -2.42
C ALA A 290 27.26 1.72 -1.73
N VAL A 291 27.76 0.75 -0.95
CA VAL A 291 29.07 0.87 -0.29
C VAL A 291 30.21 0.98 -1.30
N MET A 292 30.19 0.15 -2.35
CA MET A 292 31.24 0.19 -3.36
C MET A 292 31.21 1.52 -4.14
N THR A 293 30.05 1.92 -4.66
CA THR A 293 29.94 3.09 -5.54
C THR A 293 30.06 4.41 -4.79
N ILE A 294 29.30 4.58 -3.70
CA ILE A 294 29.21 5.86 -2.98
C ILE A 294 30.24 5.91 -1.84
N GLY A 295 30.55 4.78 -1.22
CA GLY A 295 31.44 4.71 -0.06
C GLY A 295 32.92 4.64 -0.42
N VAL A 296 33.28 3.85 -1.45
CA VAL A 296 34.67 3.63 -1.86
C VAL A 296 35.08 4.54 -3.02
N PHE A 297 34.21 4.73 -4.03
CA PHE A 297 34.54 5.49 -5.24
C PHE A 297 33.98 6.93 -5.29
N GLY A 298 33.05 7.31 -4.42
CA GLY A 298 32.49 8.67 -4.28
C GLY A 298 33.00 9.38 -3.03
#